data_AF-A0A916K412-F1
#
_entry.id   AF-A0A916K412-F1
#
_cell.length_a   1.000
_cell.length_b   1.000
_cell.length_c   1.000
_cell.angle_alpha   90.00
_cell.angle_beta   90.00
_cell.angle_gamma   90.00
#
_symmetry.space_group_name_H-M   'P 1'
#
loop_
_entity.id
_entity.type
_entity.pdbx_description
1 polymer ?
#
loop_
_entity_poly.entity_id
_entity_poly.type
_entity_poly.pdbx_seq_one_letter_code
_entity_poly.pdbx_strand_id
1 'polypeptide(L)' 'MNDMTLRHGEEKVMLELSLKEAMALAAGVRFNNDLRIAAEARKKVRKTIETMLLPETGKIHYQLLEA' A
#
# COMPACT_ATOMS: atom_id res chain seq x y z
N MET A 1 23.07 15.87 7.20
CA MET A 1 21.95 15.23 7.94
C MET A 1 20.75 15.31 7.03
N ASN A 2 20.36 14.19 6.39
CA ASN A 2 19.25 14.17 5.44
C ASN A 2 17.94 14.20 6.21
N ASP A 3 17.32 15.36 6.25
CA ASP A 3 15.94 15.53 6.69
C ASP A 3 15.05 15.00 5.57
N MET A 4 14.82 13.68 5.57
CA MET A 4 13.83 13.05 4.73
C MET A 4 12.47 13.36 5.37
N THR A 5 12.06 14.63 5.29
CA THR A 5 10.72 15.06 5.70
C THR A 5 9.75 14.15 4.97
N LEU A 6 9.07 13.27 5.71
CA LEU A 6 7.97 12.46 5.21
C LEU A 6 6.91 13.47 4.72
N ARG A 7 6.98 13.87 3.45
CA ARG A 7 6.09 14.87 2.84
C ARG A 7 4.59 14.49 2.95
N HIS A 8 4.31 13.26 3.36
CA HIS A 8 3.00 12.63 3.47
C HIS A 8 2.64 12.28 4.93
N GLY A 9 3.33 12.85 5.94
CA GLY A 9 3.21 12.44 7.34
C GLY A 9 1.79 12.51 7.93
N GLU A 10 0.91 13.34 7.37
CA GLU A 10 -0.50 13.49 7.78
C GLU A 10 -1.50 13.17 6.66
N GLU A 11 -1.02 12.71 5.50
CA GLU A 11 -1.89 12.48 4.35
C GLU A 11 -2.74 11.22 4.54
N LYS A 12 -4.04 11.34 4.28
CA LYS A 12 -5.00 10.25 4.43
C LYS A 12 -5.33 9.66 3.07
N VAL A 13 -5.27 8.34 3.01
CA VAL A 13 -5.56 7.56 1.80
C VAL A 13 -6.90 6.86 1.98
N MET A 14 -7.84 7.14 1.07
CA MET A 14 -9.07 6.35 0.96
C MET A 14 -8.85 5.20 0.00
N LEU A 15 -9.27 4.00 0.38
CA LEU A 15 -9.27 2.82 -0.48
C LEU A 15 -10.51 1.97 -0.23
N GLU A 16 -10.99 1.32 -1.28
CA GLU A 16 -12.15 0.44 -1.21
C GLU A 16 -11.73 -0.97 -0.78
N LEU A 17 -12.42 -1.48 0.24
CA LEU A 17 -12.28 -2.84 0.74
C LEU A 17 -13.64 -3.51 0.77
N SER A 18 -13.66 -4.81 0.55
CA SER A 18 -14.84 -5.60 0.91
C SER A 18 -15.02 -5.61 2.43
N LEU A 19 -16.26 -5.82 2.89
CA LEU A 19 -16.56 -5.91 4.32
C LEU A 19 -15.68 -6.95 5.02
N LYS A 20 -15.42 -8.09 4.38
CA LYS A 20 -14.56 -9.15 4.93
C LYS A 20 -13.10 -8.73 5.05
N GLU A 21 -12.58 -8.01 4.06
CA GLU A 21 -11.21 -7.48 4.10
C GLU A 21 -11.06 -6.41 5.19
N ALA A 22 -12.03 -5.48 5.28
CA ALA A 22 -12.04 -4.46 6.32
C ALA A 22 -12.11 -5.09 7.73
N MET A 23 -12.99 -6.08 7.92
CA MET A 23 -13.06 -6.82 9.18
C MET A 23 -11.78 -7.61 9.46
N ALA A 24 -11.16 -8.23 8.46
CA ALA A 24 -9.90 -8.96 8.62
C ALA A 24 -8.71 -8.04 8.98
N LEU A 25 -8.78 -6.74 8.65
CA LEU A 25 -7.78 -5.76 9.09
C LEU A 25 -8.11 -5.15 10.47
N ALA A 26 -9.40 -4.92 10.76
CA ALA A 26 -9.85 -4.25 11.98
C ALA A 26 -9.93 -5.18 13.19
N ALA A 27 -10.46 -6.38 13.00
CA ALA A 27 -10.44 -7.41 14.01
C ALA A 27 -9.04 -8.00 14.00
N GLY A 28 -8.28 -7.80 15.08
CA GLY A 28 -6.96 -8.41 15.26
C GLY A 28 -7.02 -9.94 15.30
N VAL A 29 -6.36 -10.57 16.28
CA VAL A 29 -6.21 -12.04 16.40
C VAL A 29 -7.56 -12.80 16.62
N ARG A 30 -8.71 -12.13 16.50
CA ARG A 30 -10.04 -12.65 16.85
C ARG A 30 -11.01 -12.82 15.68
N PHE A 31 -10.67 -12.41 14.45
CA PHE A 31 -11.46 -12.81 13.29
C PHE A 31 -11.13 -14.26 12.94
N ASN A 32 -12.14 -15.08 12.62
CA ASN A 32 -11.89 -16.44 12.11
C ASN A 32 -10.98 -16.31 10.89
N ASN A 33 -9.76 -16.81 11.08
CA ASN A 33 -8.54 -16.35 10.42
C ASN A 33 -8.45 -16.93 9.00
N ASP A 34 -9.27 -16.44 8.07
CA ASP A 34 -8.95 -16.64 6.66
C ASP A 34 -7.73 -15.78 6.32
N LEU A 35 -6.55 -16.37 6.58
CA LEU A 35 -5.25 -15.78 6.35
C LEU A 35 -5.11 -15.26 4.92
N ARG A 36 -5.82 -15.87 3.96
CA ARG A 36 -5.82 -15.45 2.56
C ARG A 36 -6.51 -14.10 2.40
N ILE A 37 -7.68 -13.91 3.01
CA ILE A 37 -8.41 -12.63 2.96
C ILE A 37 -7.59 -11.51 3.62
N ALA A 38 -6.95 -11.81 4.75
CA ALA A 38 -6.07 -10.84 5.40
C ALA A 38 -4.85 -10.49 4.55
N ALA A 39 -4.23 -11.47 3.89
CA ALA A 39 -3.10 -11.24 2.98
C ALA A 39 -3.51 -10.41 1.75
N GLU A 40 -4.67 -10.70 1.16
CA GLU A 40 -5.21 -9.93 0.04
C GLU A 40 -5.52 -8.48 0.44
N ALA A 41 -6.15 -8.27 1.60
CA ALA A 41 -6.43 -6.94 2.14
C ALA A 41 -5.14 -6.13 2.36
N ARG A 42 -4.10 -6.73 2.96
CA ARG A 42 -2.79 -6.09 3.15
C ARG A 42 -2.11 -5.77 1.82
N LYS A 43 -2.21 -6.67 0.84
CA LYS A 43 -1.66 -6.46 -0.51
C LYS A 43 -2.30 -5.25 -1.18
N LYS A 44 -3.62 -5.08 -1.05
CA LYS A 44 -4.34 -3.91 -1.58
C LYS A 44 -3.84 -2.62 -0.93
N VAL A 45 -3.81 -2.55 0.40
CA VAL A 45 -3.30 -1.37 1.14
C VAL A 45 -1.88 -1.02 0.69
N ARG A 46 -0.99 -2.01 0.63
CA ARG A 46 0.40 -1.81 0.23
C ARG A 46 0.50 -1.27 -1.20
N LYS A 47 -0.23 -1.85 -2.16
CA LYS A 47 -0.22 -1.41 -3.55
C LYS A 47 -0.71 0.04 -3.68
N THR A 48 -1.73 0.44 -2.93
CA THR A 48 -2.23 1.83 -2.94
C THR A 48 -1.18 2.80 -2.42
N ILE A 49 -0.51 2.45 -1.31
CA ILE A 49 0.59 3.26 -0.75
C ILE A 49 1.78 3.34 -1.72
N GLU A 50 2.18 2.20 -2.31
CA GLU A 50 3.25 2.15 -3.32
C GLU A 50 2.93 3.05 -4.51
N THR A 51 1.69 3.02 -5.00
CA THR A 51 1.26 3.88 -6.12
C THR A 51 1.34 5.36 -5.78
N MET A 52 0.96 5.74 -4.55
CA MET A 52 0.99 7.13 -4.11
C MET A 52 2.41 7.65 -3.87
N LEU A 53 3.26 6.84 -3.23
CA LEU A 53 4.61 7.25 -2.87
C LEU A 53 5.61 7.12 -4.03
N LEU A 54 5.37 6.19 -4.96
CA LEU A 54 6.31 5.82 -6.02
C LEU A 54 5.64 5.78 -7.41
N PRO A 55 5.02 6.87 -7.88
CA PRO A 55 4.24 6.89 -9.13
C PRO A 55 5.05 6.48 -10.38
N GLU A 56 6.37 6.72 -10.39
CA GLU A 56 7.24 6.48 -11.55
C GLU A 56 7.97 5.13 -11.55
N THR A 57 7.84 4.31 -10.50
CA THR A 57 8.56 3.02 -10.43
C THR A 57 8.07 1.96 -11.42
N GLY A 58 6.94 2.21 -12.11
CA GLY A 58 6.41 1.33 -13.15
C GLY A 58 6.96 1.60 -14.57
N LYS A 59 7.64 2.73 -14.79
CA LYS A 59 8.15 3.11 -16.13
C LYS A 59 9.66 3.20 -16.07
N ILE A 60 10.34 2.08 -16.25
CA ILE A 60 11.77 2.10 -16.54
C ILE A 60 11.94 2.82 -17.89
N HIS A 61 12.39 4.07 -17.86
CA HIS A 61 12.75 4.81 -19.06
C HIS A 61 14.06 4.22 -19.62
N TYR A 62 13.94 3.17 -20.44
CA TYR A 62 15.07 2.50 -21.10
C TYR A 62 15.94 3.47 -21.93
N GLN A 63 15.36 4.59 -22.37
CA GLN A 63 16.05 5.67 -23.09
C GLN A 63 17.18 6.35 -22.30
N LEU A 64 17.22 6.19 -20.97
CA LEU A 64 18.28 6.73 -20.10
C LEU A 64 19.48 5.80 -19.94
N LEU A 65 19.43 4.58 -20.51
CA LEU A 65 20.47 3.56 -20.39
C LEU A 65 21.42 3.51 -21.60
N GLU A 66 21.20 4.33 -22.62
CA GLU A 66 21.99 4.36 -23.87
C GLU A 66 22.93 5.58 -23.97
N ALA A 67 23.48 6.05 -22.85
CA ALA A 67 24.50 7.09 -22.80
C ALA A 67 25.91 6.52 -22.56
#